data_AF-A0A0D2D9T2-F1
#
_entry.id   AF-A0A0D2D9T2-F1
#
_cell.length_a   1.000
_cell.length_b   1.000
_cell.length_c   1.000
_cell.angle_alpha   90.00
_cell.angle_beta   90.00
_cell.angle_gamma   90.00
#
_symmetry.space_group_name_H-M   'P 1'
#
loop_
_entity.id
_entity.type
_entity.pdbx_description
1 polymer ?
#
loop_
_entity_poly.entity_id
_entity_poly.type
_entity_poly.pdbx_seq_one_letter_code
_entity_poly.pdbx_strand_id
1 'polypeptide(L)'
;MANDQTTIRELLTTYKPLIDCTASGIGPTTSTKWPNLGNIKIWEDFTLAIIDRDFGFALDDPFTIMNPRPAGFPLPVGHQINSLADLNALFKRNVDMLDETLVHARMILDLHFDKPCASDYATAQGYAKFLTIRSNMALQHAIWLEHQPILNILAGLGKTSKQWCGSALQNNIRNNDEPSQPLLWPVRQLANICNKANTRFGYIQTDKELVVFEFTLRADEKYDVRFMPIMWSTFDGLTTDLALLCLCLISMHVVFRLMPWRLRC
;
A
#
# COMPACT_ATOMS: atom_id res chain seq x y z
N MET A 1 2.21 -36.05 8.54
CA MET A 1 2.12 -34.58 8.67
C MET A 1 1.02 -34.14 7.74
N ALA A 2 0.12 -33.24 8.17
CA ALA A 2 -0.89 -32.69 7.28
C ALA A 2 -0.21 -31.73 6.30
N ASN A 3 -0.67 -31.72 5.05
CA ASN A 3 -0.30 -30.70 4.09
C ASN A 3 -1.41 -29.65 4.18
N ASP A 4 -1.20 -28.64 5.02
CA ASP A 4 -2.18 -27.57 5.24
C ASP A 4 -2.17 -26.63 4.03
N GLN A 5 -2.81 -27.08 2.95
CA GLN A 5 -3.05 -26.27 1.75
C GLN A 5 -4.06 -25.17 2.08
N THR A 6 -3.81 -23.98 1.56
CA THR A 6 -4.69 -22.82 1.68
C THR A 6 -4.49 -21.90 0.48
N THR A 7 -5.40 -20.95 0.31
CA THR A 7 -5.40 -19.95 -0.75
C THR A 7 -4.82 -18.63 -0.24
N ILE A 8 -4.38 -17.75 -1.16
CA ILE A 8 -4.00 -16.39 -0.78
C ILE A 8 -5.20 -15.64 -0.20
N ARG A 9 -6.41 -15.87 -0.75
CA ARG A 9 -7.64 -15.27 -0.26
C ARG A 9 -7.84 -15.55 1.23
N GLU A 10 -7.91 -16.81 1.62
CA GLU A 10 -8.12 -17.23 3.03
C GLU A 10 -7.12 -16.57 3.99
N LEU A 11 -5.83 -16.54 3.62
CA LEU A 11 -4.78 -15.93 4.44
C LEU A 11 -4.98 -14.41 4.60
N LEU A 12 -5.28 -13.70 3.50
CA LEU A 12 -5.38 -12.24 3.49
C LEU A 12 -6.75 -11.73 3.98
N THR A 13 -7.81 -12.55 3.98
CA THR A 13 -9.13 -12.21 4.53
C THR A 13 -9.28 -12.54 6.03
N THR A 14 -8.21 -12.95 6.71
CA THR A 14 -8.23 -13.23 8.16
C THR A 14 -8.69 -12.04 9.01
N TYR A 15 -9.43 -12.34 10.10
CA TYR A 15 -9.82 -11.34 11.10
C TYR A 15 -8.61 -10.65 11.73
N LYS A 16 -8.77 -9.36 12.06
CA LYS A 16 -7.70 -8.49 12.55
C LYS A 16 -8.19 -7.76 13.82
N PRO A 17 -7.39 -7.73 14.90
CA PRO A 17 -7.78 -7.01 16.10
C PRO A 17 -7.90 -5.51 15.80
N LEU A 18 -8.91 -4.87 16.38
CA LEU A 18 -8.99 -3.40 16.38
C LEU A 18 -7.81 -2.83 17.18
N ILE A 19 -7.29 -1.68 16.72
CA ILE A 19 -6.12 -1.03 17.31
C ILE A 19 -6.51 0.37 17.77
N ASP A 20 -6.31 0.64 19.06
CA ASP A 20 -6.62 1.95 19.64
C ASP A 20 -5.49 2.95 19.35
N CYS A 21 -5.86 4.16 18.91
CA CYS A 21 -4.91 5.27 18.78
C CYS A 21 -5.11 6.32 19.89
N THR A 22 -4.21 6.27 20.86
CA THR A 22 -4.03 7.25 21.95
C THR A 22 -3.15 8.43 21.54
N ALA A 23 -2.40 8.32 20.43
CA ALA A 23 -1.44 9.33 19.97
C ALA A 23 -2.00 10.75 19.93
N SER A 24 -1.20 11.73 20.36
CA SER A 24 -1.57 13.14 20.30
C SER A 24 -1.61 13.63 18.83
N GLY A 25 -2.60 14.46 18.52
CA GLY A 25 -2.86 14.98 17.17
C GLY A 25 -1.87 16.07 16.73
N ILE A 26 -0.57 15.77 16.70
CA ILE A 26 0.41 16.63 16.04
C ILE A 26 0.06 16.68 14.55
N GLY A 27 -0.23 17.88 14.05
CA GLY A 27 -0.72 18.09 12.69
C GLY A 27 0.17 17.48 11.59
N PRO A 28 -0.38 17.21 10.39
CA PRO A 28 0.36 16.58 9.31
C PRO A 28 1.59 17.41 8.92
N THR A 29 2.69 16.72 8.63
CA THR A 29 3.88 17.33 8.01
C THR A 29 3.46 18.09 6.76
N THR A 30 3.96 19.32 6.56
CA THR A 30 3.61 20.17 5.42
C THR A 30 4.85 20.55 4.62
N SER A 31 4.70 20.81 3.31
CA SER A 31 5.76 21.46 2.52
C SER A 31 5.21 22.08 1.25
N THR A 32 5.43 23.38 1.05
CA THR A 32 5.12 24.08 -0.21
C THR A 32 5.90 23.55 -1.42
N LYS A 33 6.96 22.77 -1.19
CA LYS A 33 7.77 22.12 -2.23
C LYS A 33 7.22 20.78 -2.74
N TRP A 34 6.15 20.26 -2.12
CA TRP A 34 5.46 19.07 -2.64
C TRP A 34 4.51 19.46 -3.77
N PRO A 35 4.28 18.58 -4.76
CA PRO A 35 3.49 18.93 -5.94
C PRO A 35 2.06 19.34 -5.58
N ASN A 36 1.45 20.13 -6.45
CA ASN A 36 0.05 20.48 -6.35
C ASN A 36 -0.81 19.33 -6.91
N LEU A 37 -2.00 19.17 -6.36
CA LEU A 37 -2.96 18.17 -6.83
C LEU A 37 -3.88 18.80 -7.88
N GLY A 38 -4.34 17.99 -8.83
CA GLY A 38 -5.33 18.34 -9.84
C GLY A 38 -6.71 17.85 -9.42
N ASN A 39 -7.29 16.97 -10.24
CA ASN A 39 -8.52 16.26 -9.90
C ASN A 39 -8.23 15.22 -8.80
N ILE A 40 -9.03 15.21 -7.73
CA ILE A 40 -9.00 14.18 -6.70
C ILE A 40 -10.31 13.41 -6.80
N LYS A 41 -10.25 12.09 -6.98
CA LYS A 41 -11.43 11.23 -7.20
C LYS A 41 -11.33 9.94 -6.42
N ILE A 42 -12.48 9.38 -6.08
CA ILE A 42 -12.57 8.01 -5.55
C ILE A 42 -12.20 7.04 -6.67
N TRP A 43 -11.45 6.00 -6.34
CA TRP A 43 -11.07 4.94 -7.26
C TRP A 43 -12.18 3.88 -7.30
N GLU A 44 -13.32 4.22 -7.92
CA GLU A 44 -14.50 3.34 -7.98
C GLU A 44 -14.22 1.95 -8.59
N ASP A 45 -13.17 1.82 -9.43
CA ASP A 45 -12.72 0.53 -9.97
C ASP A 45 -12.01 -0.36 -8.94
N PHE A 46 -11.52 0.19 -7.81
CA PHE A 46 -10.75 -0.55 -6.80
C PHE A 46 -11.68 -1.27 -5.82
N THR A 47 -12.35 -2.32 -6.33
CA THR A 47 -13.37 -3.10 -5.60
C THR A 47 -13.04 -4.58 -5.64
N LEU A 48 -13.57 -5.34 -4.67
CA LEU A 48 -13.41 -6.79 -4.62
C LEU A 48 -13.87 -7.47 -5.91
N ALA A 49 -15.02 -7.07 -6.47
CA ALA A 49 -15.55 -7.67 -7.69
C ALA A 49 -14.65 -7.49 -8.93
N ILE A 50 -13.89 -6.40 -9.01
CA ILE A 50 -12.91 -6.16 -10.08
C ILE A 50 -11.61 -6.92 -9.80
N ILE A 51 -11.17 -6.96 -8.54
CA ILE A 51 -10.03 -7.77 -8.08
C ILE A 51 -10.25 -9.27 -8.34
N ASP A 52 -11.45 -9.79 -8.07
CA ASP A 52 -11.80 -11.19 -8.29
C ASP A 52 -11.87 -11.53 -9.78
N ARG A 53 -12.38 -10.61 -10.61
CA ARG A 53 -12.38 -10.77 -12.07
C ARG A 53 -10.98 -10.80 -12.66
N ASP A 54 -10.08 -9.95 -12.17
CA ASP A 54 -8.76 -9.74 -12.79
C ASP A 54 -7.64 -10.62 -12.17
N PHE A 55 -7.79 -11.03 -10.90
CA PHE A 55 -6.78 -11.79 -10.15
C PHE A 55 -7.33 -12.99 -9.38
N GLY A 56 -8.65 -13.21 -9.31
CA GLY A 56 -9.28 -14.23 -8.45
C GLY A 56 -8.65 -15.63 -8.59
N PHE A 57 -8.40 -16.08 -9.82
CA PHE A 57 -7.76 -17.37 -10.09
C PHE A 57 -6.34 -17.54 -9.47
N ALA A 58 -5.63 -16.45 -9.19
CA ALA A 58 -4.34 -16.45 -8.49
C ALA A 58 -4.47 -16.13 -6.99
N LEU A 59 -5.64 -15.65 -6.54
CA LEU A 59 -5.98 -15.52 -5.13
C LEU A 59 -6.51 -16.84 -4.55
N ASP A 60 -7.18 -17.63 -5.38
CA ASP A 60 -7.86 -18.89 -5.06
C ASP A 60 -7.06 -20.15 -5.46
N ASP A 61 -5.82 -20.00 -5.97
CA ASP A 61 -4.94 -21.14 -6.25
C ASP A 61 -4.44 -21.77 -4.92
N PRO A 62 -4.51 -23.10 -4.72
CA PRO A 62 -4.10 -23.73 -3.46
C PRO A 62 -2.58 -23.92 -3.37
N PHE A 63 -1.94 -23.25 -2.41
CA PHE A 63 -0.50 -23.38 -2.16
C PHE A 63 -0.19 -23.92 -0.76
N THR A 64 1.04 -24.41 -0.59
CA THR A 64 1.58 -24.80 0.73
C THR A 64 2.37 -23.62 1.29
N ILE A 65 1.87 -23.01 2.36
CA ILE A 65 2.61 -21.99 3.12
C ILE A 65 3.83 -22.65 3.75
N MET A 66 5.02 -22.03 3.62
CA MET A 66 6.24 -22.58 4.23
C MET A 66 6.39 -22.17 5.70
N ASN A 67 5.89 -20.99 6.07
CA ASN A 67 5.87 -20.51 7.45
C ASN A 67 4.43 -20.14 7.85
N PRO A 68 3.65 -21.02 8.51
CA PRO A 68 2.29 -20.70 8.94
C PRO A 68 2.31 -19.51 9.89
N ARG A 69 1.90 -18.34 9.38
CA ARG A 69 2.07 -17.06 10.07
C ARG A 69 1.10 -16.94 11.24
N PRO A 70 1.53 -16.33 12.37
CA PRO A 70 0.82 -16.48 13.63
C PRO A 70 -0.58 -15.87 13.56
N ALA A 71 -1.57 -16.69 13.91
CA ALA A 71 -2.95 -16.26 14.07
C ALA A 71 -3.00 -15.06 15.05
N GLY A 72 -3.49 -13.92 14.57
CA GLY A 72 -3.80 -12.78 15.41
C GLY A 72 -2.64 -11.85 15.79
N PHE A 73 -1.46 -11.89 15.18
CA PHE A 73 -0.49 -10.76 15.23
C PHE A 73 0.15 -10.54 13.82
N PRO A 74 1.37 -9.99 13.52
CA PRO A 74 2.49 -9.49 14.36
C PRO A 74 2.25 -8.10 14.98
N LEU A 75 0.98 -7.89 15.35
CA LEU A 75 0.43 -7.35 16.66
C LEU A 75 0.66 -8.60 19.41
N PRO A 76 0.41 -8.06 20.68
CA PRO A 76 -0.57 -8.63 21.62
C PRO A 76 -1.93 -7.93 21.56
N VAL A 77 -2.98 -8.67 21.90
CA VAL A 77 -4.34 -8.13 22.10
C VAL A 77 -4.28 -6.94 23.06
N GLY A 78 -4.89 -5.80 22.67
CA GLY A 78 -4.83 -4.55 23.42
C GLY A 78 -3.62 -3.65 23.11
N HIS A 79 -2.87 -3.92 22.02
CA HIS A 79 -1.85 -2.99 21.52
C HIS A 79 -2.45 -1.63 21.15
N GLN A 80 -1.69 -0.56 21.43
CA GLN A 80 -2.11 0.84 21.24
C GLN A 80 -1.04 1.63 20.47
N ILE A 81 -1.50 2.45 19.53
CA ILE A 81 -0.68 3.37 18.75
C ILE A 81 -0.64 4.71 19.50
N ASN A 82 0.49 4.93 20.18
CA ASN A 82 0.78 6.12 20.99
C ASN A 82 1.60 7.16 20.19
N SER A 83 2.22 6.73 19.10
CA SER A 83 3.16 7.48 18.28
C SER A 83 3.14 7.01 16.82
N LEU A 84 3.78 7.75 15.92
CA LEU A 84 3.97 7.32 14.53
C LEU A 84 4.86 6.05 14.43
N ALA A 85 5.75 5.81 15.39
CA ALA A 85 6.68 4.68 15.36
C ALA A 85 5.99 3.34 15.65
N ASP A 86 4.86 3.34 16.36
CA ASP A 86 4.12 2.11 16.68
C ASP A 86 3.50 1.48 15.41
N LEU A 87 3.23 2.29 14.38
CA LEU A 87 2.80 1.82 13.05
C LEU A 87 3.86 0.92 12.37
N ASN A 88 5.14 0.99 12.77
CA ASN A 88 6.21 0.19 12.15
C ASN A 88 5.92 -1.32 12.19
N ALA A 89 5.22 -1.79 13.22
CA ALA A 89 4.81 -3.19 13.32
C ALA A 89 3.67 -3.57 12.34
N LEU A 90 2.79 -2.63 11.96
CA LEU A 90 1.87 -2.83 10.83
C LEU A 90 2.62 -2.82 9.48
N PHE A 91 3.68 -2.02 9.34
CA PHE A 91 4.53 -2.09 8.14
C PHE A 91 5.34 -3.40 8.10
N LYS A 92 5.76 -3.95 9.24
CA LYS A 92 6.28 -5.33 9.30
C LYS A 92 5.23 -6.37 8.91
N ARG A 93 3.98 -6.29 9.41
CA ARG A 93 2.89 -7.19 8.97
C ARG A 93 2.74 -7.18 7.45
N ASN A 94 2.81 -5.99 6.83
CA ASN A 94 2.69 -5.85 5.38
C ASN A 94 3.83 -6.57 4.64
N VAL A 95 5.08 -6.33 5.05
CA VAL A 95 6.26 -7.02 4.51
C VAL A 95 6.09 -8.53 4.65
N ASP A 96 5.86 -8.99 5.89
CA ASP A 96 5.66 -10.40 6.20
C ASP A 96 4.60 -11.00 5.25
N MET A 97 3.35 -10.49 5.28
CA MET A 97 2.24 -11.00 4.49
C MET A 97 2.54 -11.08 2.99
N LEU A 98 3.22 -10.07 2.43
CA LEU A 98 3.57 -10.04 1.01
C LEU A 98 4.64 -11.07 0.63
N ASP A 99 5.65 -11.36 1.47
CA ASP A 99 6.82 -12.16 1.07
C ASP A 99 6.47 -13.55 0.48
N GLU A 100 5.46 -14.24 1.01
CA GLU A 100 5.00 -15.55 0.46
C GLU A 100 3.84 -15.37 -0.54
N THR A 101 2.87 -14.48 -0.28
CA THR A 101 1.69 -14.32 -1.15
C THR A 101 2.01 -13.64 -2.48
N LEU A 102 2.87 -12.62 -2.48
CA LEU A 102 3.27 -11.91 -3.68
C LEU A 102 4.15 -12.79 -4.59
N VAL A 103 5.00 -13.65 -4.02
CA VAL A 103 5.77 -14.64 -4.79
C VAL A 103 4.85 -15.65 -5.48
N HIS A 104 3.90 -16.26 -4.74
CA HIS A 104 2.97 -17.23 -5.32
C HIS A 104 2.04 -16.59 -6.37
N ALA A 105 1.39 -15.46 -6.07
CA ALA A 105 0.52 -14.77 -7.03
C ALA A 105 1.26 -14.40 -8.33
N ARG A 106 2.51 -13.94 -8.24
CA ARG A 106 3.31 -13.58 -9.43
C ARG A 106 3.69 -14.77 -10.29
N MET A 107 3.88 -15.95 -9.69
CA MET A 107 4.13 -17.19 -10.42
C MET A 107 2.90 -17.58 -11.26
N ILE A 108 1.69 -17.51 -10.68
CA ILE A 108 0.44 -17.83 -11.37
C ILE A 108 0.07 -16.77 -12.43
N LEU A 109 0.48 -15.50 -12.23
CA LEU A 109 0.17 -14.37 -13.12
C LEU A 109 1.26 -14.06 -14.18
N ASP A 110 2.37 -14.82 -14.22
CA ASP A 110 3.58 -14.53 -15.05
C ASP A 110 4.15 -13.10 -14.83
N LEU A 111 3.99 -12.55 -13.61
CA LEU A 111 4.34 -11.16 -13.30
C LEU A 111 5.79 -11.02 -12.82
N HIS A 112 6.70 -11.00 -13.80
CA HIS A 112 8.14 -10.81 -13.61
C HIS A 112 8.77 -11.87 -12.69
N PHE A 113 8.34 -13.13 -12.75
CA PHE A 113 8.87 -14.20 -11.88
C PHE A 113 10.40 -14.40 -12.02
N ASP A 114 10.98 -13.90 -13.11
CA ASP A 114 12.42 -13.81 -13.38
C ASP A 114 13.20 -12.91 -12.40
N LYS A 115 12.50 -12.06 -11.63
CA LYS A 115 13.09 -11.08 -10.71
C LYS A 115 12.58 -11.28 -9.28
N PRO A 116 13.46 -11.29 -8.27
CA PRO A 116 13.04 -11.12 -6.89
C PRO A 116 12.24 -9.82 -6.72
N CYS A 117 11.23 -9.85 -5.85
CA CYS A 117 10.62 -8.64 -5.32
C CYS A 117 11.21 -8.44 -3.92
N ALA A 118 11.65 -7.23 -3.60
CA ALA A 118 12.22 -6.91 -2.31
C ALA A 118 11.50 -5.71 -1.68
N SER A 119 11.62 -5.61 -0.35
CA SER A 119 10.99 -4.55 0.43
C SER A 119 11.92 -4.04 1.54
N ASP A 120 11.63 -2.83 2.02
CA ASP A 120 12.27 -2.20 3.18
C ASP A 120 11.21 -1.41 3.95
N TYR A 121 11.27 -1.39 5.28
CA TYR A 121 10.25 -0.77 6.13
C TYR A 121 10.87 0.06 7.27
N ALA A 122 10.13 1.06 7.74
CA ALA A 122 10.61 1.91 8.82
C ALA A 122 10.74 1.12 10.13
N THR A 123 11.85 1.37 10.82
CA THR A 123 12.28 0.70 12.05
C THR A 123 12.71 1.75 13.08
N ALA A 124 13.15 1.32 14.27
CA ALA A 124 13.76 2.24 15.24
C ALA A 124 15.08 2.88 14.73
N GLN A 125 15.71 2.24 13.73
CA GLN A 125 16.97 2.64 13.12
C GLN A 125 16.81 3.66 11.97
N GLY A 126 15.59 3.83 11.43
CA GLY A 126 15.30 4.85 10.41
C GLY A 126 14.11 4.56 9.50
N TYR A 127 13.96 5.41 8.48
CA TYR A 127 12.96 5.27 7.43
C TYR A 127 13.38 4.27 6.34
N ALA A 128 12.37 3.68 5.70
CA ALA A 128 12.52 2.82 4.53
C ALA A 128 13.16 3.55 3.34
N LYS A 129 13.85 2.81 2.47
CA LYS A 129 14.58 3.34 1.32
C LYS A 129 14.38 2.48 0.09
N PHE A 130 14.06 3.14 -1.03
CA PHE A 130 14.28 2.56 -2.35
C PHE A 130 15.77 2.65 -2.69
N LEU A 131 16.38 1.56 -3.17
CA LEU A 131 17.83 1.47 -3.42
C LEU A 131 18.38 2.55 -4.39
N THR A 132 17.53 3.09 -5.27
CA THR A 132 17.91 4.18 -6.20
C THR A 132 17.82 5.58 -5.62
N ILE A 133 17.06 5.81 -4.54
CA ILE A 133 16.74 7.17 -4.09
C ILE A 133 17.69 7.62 -2.98
N ARG A 134 18.67 8.42 -3.34
CA ARG A 134 19.65 8.99 -2.40
C ARG A 134 19.10 10.10 -1.48
N SER A 135 17.84 10.54 -1.66
CA SER A 135 17.25 11.57 -0.81
C SER A 135 16.57 10.96 0.42
N ASN A 136 16.93 11.43 1.62
CA ASN A 136 16.21 11.10 2.85
C ASN A 136 14.73 11.51 2.74
N MET A 137 13.84 10.54 2.66
CA MET A 137 12.39 10.72 2.70
C MET A 137 11.84 10.06 3.96
N ALA A 138 10.83 10.67 4.59
CA ALA A 138 10.06 10.03 5.65
C ALA A 138 9.10 9.02 5.02
N LEU A 139 9.60 7.81 4.77
CA LEU A 139 8.94 6.69 4.12
C LEU A 139 8.83 5.52 5.11
N GLN A 140 7.68 4.83 5.12
CA GLN A 140 7.43 3.72 6.05
C GLN A 140 7.52 2.34 5.39
N HIS A 141 7.33 2.24 4.08
CA HIS A 141 7.49 1.00 3.32
C HIS A 141 7.91 1.33 1.88
N ALA A 142 8.88 0.59 1.36
CA ALA A 142 9.33 0.59 -0.02
C ALA A 142 9.19 -0.83 -0.57
N ILE A 143 8.70 -0.99 -1.81
CA ILE A 143 8.67 -2.27 -2.53
C ILE A 143 9.22 -2.04 -3.94
N TRP A 144 10.14 -2.88 -4.43
CA TRP A 144 10.75 -2.77 -5.76
C TRP A 144 11.06 -4.15 -6.38
N LEU A 145 11.22 -4.19 -7.70
CA LEU A 145 11.79 -5.36 -8.38
C LEU A 145 13.32 -5.30 -8.35
N GLU A 146 13.96 -6.37 -7.89
CA GLU A 146 15.42 -6.44 -7.86
C GLU A 146 16.03 -6.50 -9.27
N HIS A 147 17.31 -6.13 -9.36
CA HIS A 147 18.10 -6.01 -10.59
C HIS A 147 17.57 -5.03 -11.67
N GLN A 148 16.38 -4.44 -11.50
CA GLN A 148 15.89 -3.32 -12.30
C GLN A 148 15.65 -2.07 -11.43
N PRO A 149 16.73 -1.39 -10.98
CA PRO A 149 16.69 -0.31 -9.98
C PRO A 149 15.70 0.85 -10.19
N ILE A 150 15.18 1.03 -11.40
CA ILE A 150 14.23 2.09 -11.79
C ILE A 150 12.76 1.66 -11.52
N LEU A 151 12.51 0.36 -11.30
CA LEU A 151 11.19 -0.26 -11.13
C LEU A 151 10.82 -0.41 -9.66
N ASN A 152 10.68 0.74 -9.00
CA ASN A 152 10.00 0.79 -7.71
C ASN A 152 8.51 0.54 -7.93
N ILE A 153 7.92 -0.37 -7.16
CA ILE A 153 6.52 -0.79 -7.29
C ILE A 153 5.66 0.14 -6.44
N LEU A 154 5.93 0.22 -5.13
CA LEU A 154 5.01 0.83 -4.18
C LEU A 154 5.72 1.60 -3.07
N ALA A 155 5.14 2.75 -2.71
CA ALA A 155 5.52 3.54 -1.54
C ALA A 155 4.42 3.55 -0.46
N GLY A 156 4.77 3.22 0.78
CA GLY A 156 3.88 3.29 1.94
C GLY A 156 4.25 4.43 2.90
N LEU A 157 3.26 5.21 3.29
CA LEU A 157 3.36 6.35 4.22
C LEU A 157 2.53 6.09 5.48
N GLY A 158 3.11 6.31 6.66
CA GLY A 158 2.39 6.25 7.94
C GLY A 158 1.76 7.59 8.32
N LYS A 159 0.55 7.53 8.90
CA LYS A 159 -0.11 8.59 9.70
C LYS A 159 -0.95 7.91 10.79
N THR A 160 -1.15 8.52 11.96
CA THR A 160 -2.22 8.03 12.86
C THR A 160 -3.56 8.63 12.45
N SER A 161 -4.68 7.99 12.81
CA SER A 161 -6.04 8.47 12.48
C SER A 161 -6.39 9.81 13.14
N LYS A 162 -5.57 10.25 14.10
CA LYS A 162 -5.64 11.56 14.76
C LYS A 162 -4.95 12.66 13.94
N GLN A 163 -4.03 12.29 13.04
CA GLN A 163 -3.33 13.21 12.15
C GLN A 163 -4.00 13.33 10.78
N TRP A 164 -4.59 12.24 10.28
CA TRP A 164 -5.19 12.17 8.95
C TRP A 164 -6.20 11.02 8.83
N CYS A 165 -7.20 11.19 7.97
CA CYS A 165 -8.25 10.20 7.70
C CYS A 165 -8.67 10.28 6.22
N GLY A 166 -8.38 9.25 5.43
CA GLY A 166 -8.79 9.13 4.03
C GLY A 166 -10.29 8.89 3.87
N SER A 167 -10.96 8.27 4.85
CA SER A 167 -12.43 8.22 4.89
C SER A 167 -13.06 9.61 5.03
N ALA A 168 -12.40 10.56 5.73
CA ALA A 168 -12.85 11.96 5.74
C ALA A 168 -12.62 12.63 4.38
N LEU A 169 -11.52 12.33 3.68
CA LEU A 169 -11.31 12.79 2.30
C LEU A 169 -12.36 12.22 1.34
N GLN A 170 -12.76 10.96 1.51
CA GLN A 170 -13.83 10.32 0.73
C GLN A 170 -15.18 11.04 0.94
N ASN A 171 -15.51 11.40 2.18
CA ASN A 171 -16.76 12.10 2.49
C ASN A 171 -16.82 13.49 1.84
N ASN A 172 -15.76 14.30 1.95
CA ASN A 172 -15.70 15.60 1.27
C ASN A 172 -15.94 15.45 -0.25
N ILE A 173 -15.24 14.50 -0.89
CA ILE A 173 -15.38 14.26 -2.34
C ILE A 173 -16.80 13.78 -2.71
N ARG A 174 -17.46 12.94 -1.89
CA ARG A 174 -18.87 12.53 -2.12
C ARG A 174 -19.88 13.67 -1.98
N ASN A 175 -19.64 14.58 -1.04
CA ASN A 175 -20.50 15.74 -0.81
C ASN A 175 -20.29 16.86 -1.86
N ASN A 176 -19.16 16.84 -2.58
CA ASN A 176 -18.61 17.96 -3.36
C ASN A 176 -18.08 19.12 -2.49
N ASP A 177 -17.70 18.84 -1.24
CA ASP A 177 -17.00 19.79 -0.35
C ASP A 177 -15.52 19.90 -0.75
N GLU A 178 -14.94 21.11 -0.74
CA GLU A 178 -13.51 21.28 -0.99
C GLU A 178 -12.68 20.65 0.15
N PRO A 179 -11.72 19.75 -0.13
CA PRO A 179 -10.86 19.16 0.90
C PRO A 179 -9.92 20.18 1.54
N SER A 180 -9.96 20.30 2.86
CA SER A 180 -9.09 21.24 3.59
C SER A 180 -7.60 20.88 3.45
N GLN A 181 -6.72 21.89 3.47
CA GLN A 181 -5.27 21.68 3.28
C GLN A 181 -4.64 20.63 4.22
N PRO A 182 -5.00 20.53 5.53
CA PRO A 182 -4.55 19.43 6.40
C PRO A 182 -4.85 18.03 5.83
N LEU A 183 -6.00 17.86 5.19
CA LEU A 183 -6.44 16.60 4.60
C LEU A 183 -5.66 16.25 3.32
N LEU A 184 -5.17 17.28 2.61
CA LEU A 184 -4.37 17.13 1.38
C LEU A 184 -2.86 16.98 1.64
N TRP A 185 -2.32 17.45 2.78
CA TRP A 185 -0.87 17.42 3.02
C TRP A 185 -0.25 16.01 2.95
N PRO A 186 -0.83 14.95 3.57
CA PRO A 186 -0.30 13.59 3.42
C PRO A 186 -0.40 13.03 2.00
N VAL A 187 -1.44 13.40 1.24
CA VAL A 187 -1.59 13.01 -0.18
C VAL A 187 -0.49 13.68 -1.03
N ARG A 188 -0.18 14.96 -0.77
CA ARG A 188 0.94 15.68 -1.40
C ARG A 188 2.31 15.11 -1.00
N GLN A 189 2.48 14.68 0.26
CA GLN A 189 3.69 14.00 0.72
C GLN A 189 3.91 12.70 -0.07
N LEU A 190 2.86 11.87 -0.19
CA LEU A 190 2.92 10.61 -0.93
C LEU A 190 3.14 10.84 -2.44
N ALA A 191 2.46 11.80 -3.06
CA ALA A 191 2.68 12.17 -4.46
C ALA A 191 4.15 12.57 -4.74
N ASN A 192 4.77 13.37 -3.86
CA ASN A 192 6.20 13.69 -3.94
C ASN A 192 7.10 12.44 -3.81
N ILE A 193 6.73 11.48 -2.95
CA ILE A 193 7.47 10.22 -2.74
C ILE A 193 7.36 9.35 -3.99
N CYS A 194 6.14 9.09 -4.49
CA CYS A 194 5.87 8.30 -5.68
C CYS A 194 6.60 8.87 -6.92
N ASN A 195 6.53 10.20 -7.12
CA ASN A 195 7.28 10.90 -8.16
C ASN A 195 8.80 10.63 -8.09
N LYS A 196 9.41 10.85 -6.92
CA LYS A 196 10.85 10.60 -6.70
C LYS A 196 11.24 9.14 -6.85
N ALA A 197 10.30 8.23 -6.61
CA ALA A 197 10.47 6.80 -6.79
C ALA A 197 10.16 6.31 -8.22
N ASN A 198 9.70 7.17 -9.13
CA ASN A 198 9.24 6.77 -10.47
C ASN A 198 8.13 5.69 -10.42
N THR A 199 7.28 5.71 -9.38
CA THR A 199 6.04 4.91 -9.33
C THR A 199 4.81 5.80 -9.41
N ARG A 200 3.71 5.24 -9.91
CA ARG A 200 2.38 5.84 -9.87
C ARG A 200 1.55 5.39 -8.67
N PHE A 201 2.00 4.37 -7.93
CA PHE A 201 1.21 3.75 -6.87
C PHE A 201 1.81 3.97 -5.48
N GLY A 202 0.94 4.11 -4.50
CA GLY A 202 1.33 4.23 -3.10
C GLY A 202 0.14 4.03 -2.16
N TYR A 203 0.38 4.03 -0.87
CA TYR A 203 -0.67 3.96 0.13
C TYR A 203 -0.34 4.78 1.38
N ILE A 204 -1.39 5.22 2.08
CA ILE A 204 -1.29 5.78 3.43
C ILE A 204 -1.95 4.81 4.40
N GLN A 205 -1.23 4.43 5.46
CA GLN A 205 -1.71 3.50 6.48
C GLN A 205 -1.85 4.19 7.82
N THR A 206 -2.99 3.90 8.47
CA THR A 206 -3.34 4.34 9.82
C THR A 206 -3.76 3.14 10.69
N ASP A 207 -4.09 3.41 11.94
CA ASP A 207 -4.76 2.48 12.88
C ASP A 207 -6.18 2.07 12.46
N LYS A 208 -6.84 2.78 11.54
CA LYS A 208 -8.25 2.52 11.15
C LYS A 208 -8.45 2.07 9.71
N GLU A 209 -7.55 2.47 8.83
CA GLU A 209 -7.65 2.26 7.40
C GLU A 209 -6.28 2.17 6.72
N LEU A 210 -6.22 1.36 5.65
CA LEU A 210 -5.22 1.43 4.59
C LEU A 210 -5.88 2.12 3.41
N VAL A 211 -5.30 3.21 2.92
CA VAL A 211 -5.85 4.01 1.83
C VAL A 211 -4.91 3.90 0.63
N VAL A 212 -5.38 3.25 -0.44
CA VAL A 212 -4.61 3.08 -1.68
C VAL A 212 -4.71 4.32 -2.55
N PHE A 213 -3.64 4.62 -3.31
CA PHE A 213 -3.56 5.76 -4.22
C PHE A 213 -2.93 5.37 -5.57
N GLU A 214 -3.50 5.89 -6.65
CA GLU A 214 -2.85 6.05 -7.95
C GLU A 214 -2.66 7.55 -8.24
N PHE A 215 -1.47 7.91 -8.71
CA PHE A 215 -1.05 9.25 -9.08
C PHE A 215 -0.78 9.34 -10.59
N THR A 216 -1.27 10.38 -11.24
CA THR A 216 -1.05 10.64 -12.67
C THR A 216 -0.59 12.08 -12.88
N LEU A 217 0.66 12.25 -13.33
CA LEU A 217 1.20 13.56 -13.67
C LEU A 217 0.53 14.11 -14.94
N ARG A 218 0.13 15.39 -14.89
CA ARG A 218 -0.47 16.13 -16.00
C ARG A 218 0.52 17.08 -16.66
N ALA A 219 0.14 17.57 -17.85
CA ALA A 219 0.88 18.58 -18.58
C ALA A 219 0.97 19.95 -17.86
N ASP A 220 0.11 20.22 -16.87
CA ASP A 220 0.17 21.40 -16.00
C ASP A 220 0.90 21.14 -14.66
N GLU A 221 1.81 20.16 -14.64
CA GLU A 221 2.67 19.72 -13.52
C GLU A 221 1.93 19.31 -12.22
N LYS A 222 0.60 19.18 -12.28
CA LYS A 222 -0.23 18.69 -11.18
C LYS A 222 -0.38 17.17 -11.24
N TYR A 223 -0.66 16.57 -10.10
CA TYR A 223 -1.06 15.16 -10.01
C TYR A 223 -2.57 15.03 -9.89
N ASP A 224 -3.20 14.39 -10.87
CA ASP A 224 -4.51 13.79 -10.66
C ASP A 224 -4.36 12.56 -9.75
N VAL A 225 -5.33 12.36 -8.87
CA VAL A 225 -5.30 11.36 -7.79
C VAL A 225 -6.57 10.51 -7.85
N ARG A 226 -6.40 9.18 -7.92
CA ARG A 226 -7.46 8.22 -7.58
C ARG A 226 -7.13 7.56 -6.24
N PHE A 227 -8.09 7.45 -5.34
CA PHE A 227 -7.87 6.83 -4.02
C PHE A 227 -9.07 6.01 -3.52
N MET A 228 -8.81 5.00 -2.70
CA MET A 228 -9.85 4.23 -2.01
C MET A 228 -9.40 3.94 -0.57
N PRO A 229 -10.18 4.29 0.47
CA PRO A 229 -9.96 3.84 1.84
C PRO A 229 -10.52 2.43 2.06
N ILE A 230 -9.74 1.57 2.72
CA ILE A 230 -10.13 0.22 3.15
C ILE A 230 -9.95 0.15 4.68
N MET A 231 -11.01 -0.18 5.41
CA MET A 231 -10.99 -0.20 6.88
C MET A 231 -10.33 -1.48 7.43
N TRP A 232 -9.57 -1.39 8.52
CA TRP A 232 -9.07 -2.59 9.25
C TRP A 232 -10.21 -3.43 9.85
N SER A 233 -11.40 -2.84 10.05
CA SER A 233 -12.61 -3.50 10.50
C SER A 233 -13.42 -4.19 9.39
N THR A 234 -12.94 -4.23 8.16
CA THR A 234 -13.57 -4.96 7.05
C THR A 234 -13.01 -6.38 7.00
N PHE A 235 -13.90 -7.36 7.23
CA PHE A 235 -13.59 -8.79 7.20
C PHE A 235 -14.31 -9.45 6.01
N ASP A 236 -15.62 -9.22 5.88
CA ASP A 236 -16.43 -9.65 4.74
C ASP A 236 -16.27 -8.67 3.57
N GLY A 237 -15.16 -8.77 2.83
CA GLY A 237 -14.92 -7.96 1.64
C GLY A 237 -13.45 -7.76 1.29
N LEU A 238 -13.15 -6.65 0.62
CA LEU A 238 -11.77 -6.25 0.34
C LEU A 238 -11.09 -5.82 1.64
N THR A 239 -10.26 -6.67 2.24
CA THR A 239 -9.51 -6.34 3.46
C THR A 239 -8.26 -5.52 3.14
N THR A 240 -7.67 -4.88 4.15
CA THR A 240 -6.44 -4.07 4.02
C THR A 240 -5.24 -4.83 3.46
N ASP A 241 -5.09 -6.13 3.73
CA ASP A 241 -3.93 -6.91 3.30
C ASP A 241 -4.11 -7.39 1.85
N LEU A 242 -5.34 -7.80 1.50
CA LEU A 242 -5.72 -8.13 0.13
C LEU A 242 -5.61 -6.90 -0.79
N ALA A 243 -6.10 -5.74 -0.32
CA ALA A 243 -5.93 -4.47 -1.02
C ALA A 243 -4.46 -4.13 -1.30
N LEU A 244 -3.58 -4.38 -0.32
CA LEU A 244 -2.14 -4.12 -0.49
C LEU A 244 -1.49 -5.08 -1.51
N LEU A 245 -1.81 -6.38 -1.46
CA LEU A 245 -1.35 -7.35 -2.47
C LEU A 245 -1.82 -6.93 -3.88
N CYS A 246 -3.12 -6.67 -4.04
CA CYS A 246 -3.69 -6.31 -5.33
C CYS A 246 -3.11 -5.00 -5.88
N LEU A 247 -2.80 -4.02 -5.03
CA LEU A 247 -2.11 -2.80 -5.45
C LEU A 247 -0.67 -3.09 -5.95
N CYS A 248 0.04 -4.04 -5.35
CA CYS A 248 1.34 -4.49 -5.85
C CYS A 248 1.21 -5.17 -7.24
N LEU A 249 0.23 -6.07 -7.39
CA LEU A 249 -0.03 -6.78 -8.67
C LEU A 249 -0.44 -5.81 -9.79
N ILE A 250 -1.34 -4.85 -9.51
CA ILE A 250 -1.73 -3.78 -10.43
C ILE A 250 -0.50 -2.96 -10.84
N SER A 251 0.35 -2.58 -9.88
CA SER A 251 1.56 -1.81 -10.18
C SER A 251 2.54 -2.60 -11.06
N MET A 252 2.77 -3.88 -10.78
CA MET A 252 3.59 -4.76 -11.63
C MET A 252 3.01 -4.89 -13.05
N HIS A 253 1.70 -5.07 -13.18
CA HIS A 253 1.03 -5.18 -14.48
C HIS A 253 1.11 -3.88 -15.31
N VAL A 254 1.04 -2.72 -14.66
CA VAL A 254 1.24 -1.42 -15.30
C VAL A 254 2.71 -1.20 -15.69
N VAL A 255 3.66 -1.59 -14.85
CA VAL A 255 5.10 -1.58 -15.18
C VAL A 255 5.38 -2.46 -16.42
N PHE A 256 4.79 -3.66 -16.48
CA PHE A 256 4.91 -4.56 -17.64
C PHE A 256 4.31 -3.95 -18.91
N ARG A 257 3.08 -3.42 -18.86
CA ARG A 257 2.41 -2.84 -20.04
C ARG A 257 3.03 -1.52 -20.54
N LEU A 258 3.79 -0.81 -19.71
CA LEU A 258 4.50 0.41 -20.10
C LEU A 258 5.91 0.14 -20.66
N MET A 259 6.41 -1.10 -20.62
CA MET A 259 7.60 -1.46 -21.40
C MET A 259 7.22 -1.68 -22.87
N PRO A 260 7.77 -0.90 -23.82
CA PRO A 260 7.68 -1.27 -25.22
C PRO A 260 8.44 -2.59 -25.45
N TRP A 261 7.94 -3.45 -26.35
CA TRP A 261 8.49 -4.78 -26.67
C TRP A 261 9.97 -4.81 -27.13
N ARG A 262 10.61 -3.65 -27.28
CA ARG A 262 12.01 -3.49 -27.71
C ARG A 262 12.98 -3.52 -26.52
N LEU A 263 13.11 -4.68 -25.87
CA LEU A 263 14.30 -5.06 -25.09
C LEU A 263 14.38 -6.57 -24.78
N ARG A 264 13.93 -7.41 -25.72
CA ARG A 264 14.38 -8.81 -25.79
C ARG A 264 15.59 -8.86 -26.73
N CYS A 265 16.77 -9.03 -26.14
CA CYS A 265 18.03 -9.38 -26.79
C CYS A 265 18.50 -10.71 -26.20
#